data_AF-X1PIT4-F1
#
_entry.id   AF-X1PIT4-F1
#
_cell.length_a   1.000
_cell.length_b   1.000
_cell.length_c   1.000
_cell.angle_alpha   90.00
_cell.angle_beta   90.00
_cell.angle_gamma   90.00
#
_symmetry.space_group_name_H-M   'P 1'
#
loop_
_entity.id
_entity.type
_entity.pdbx_description
1 polymer ?
#
loop_
_entity_poly.entity_id
_entity_poly.type
_entity_poly.pdbx_seq_one_letter_code
_entity_poly.pdbx_strand_id
1 'polypeptide(L)'
;TAKDVKFTFDRFYESKDFKGLFVPFEGCFIVDDHTVDIKTKKPYALLINMATYIFPMDHKFYSGKDETGQPKDAIVKVGPSFALKNESGTGPFKVTHWEQGAKYIFERFADYWDKKSPGNVDKIILTPIKEEATRVAALLSGDVDFISPVPPQDFQRIRKDPKTKLVTFSGGRIITIQLNQKRLPEFKDVRVRQAIVHAINNVGIVKKIMKGTATAAGQQGPKGYMGYSPALVPRYDLKKAKSLMKKAGLEKGFECTMIAPNNRYVNDEKIAEAVVAMLSK
;
A
#
# COMPACT_ATOMS: atom_id res chain seq x y z
N THR A 1 16.94 -11.42 20.15
CA THR A 1 18.12 -10.72 20.68
C THR A 1 18.56 -9.65 19.68
N ALA A 2 19.61 -8.88 19.98
CA ALA A 2 20.22 -7.94 19.05
C ALA A 2 20.64 -8.58 17.71
N LYS A 3 20.98 -9.88 17.72
CA LYS A 3 21.33 -10.65 16.52
C LYS A 3 20.19 -10.74 15.51
N ASP A 4 18.95 -10.95 15.98
CA ASP A 4 17.76 -11.00 15.11
C ASP A 4 17.52 -9.64 14.43
N VAL A 5 17.66 -8.56 15.19
CA VAL A 5 17.49 -7.18 14.70
C VAL A 5 18.55 -6.84 13.66
N LYS A 6 19.82 -7.15 13.94
CA LYS A 6 20.93 -6.96 12.99
C LYS A 6 20.73 -7.76 11.71
N PHE A 7 20.42 -9.06 11.83
CA PHE A 7 20.18 -9.94 10.70
C PHE A 7 19.07 -9.39 9.78
N THR A 8 17.94 -8.99 10.37
CA THR A 8 16.84 -8.36 9.62
C THR A 8 17.26 -7.08 8.94
N PHE A 9 17.98 -6.21 9.65
CA PHE A 9 18.45 -4.94 9.10
C PHE A 9 19.36 -5.17 7.88
N ASP A 10 20.36 -6.03 8.01
CA ASP A 10 21.32 -6.34 6.95
C ASP A 10 20.59 -6.92 5.72
N ARG A 11 19.62 -7.83 5.95
CA ARG A 11 18.79 -8.39 4.87
C ARG A 11 17.98 -7.32 4.13
N PHE A 12 17.42 -6.32 4.83
CA PHE A 12 16.75 -5.20 4.16
C PHE A 12 17.72 -4.28 3.42
N TYR A 13 18.92 -4.08 3.96
CA TYR A 13 19.95 -3.25 3.35
C TYR A 13 20.43 -3.81 1.99
N GLU A 14 20.53 -5.14 1.88
CA GLU A 14 20.90 -5.84 0.64
C GLU A 14 19.74 -6.00 -0.36
N SER A 15 18.51 -5.96 0.12
CA SER A 15 17.31 -6.17 -0.70
C SER A 15 17.19 -5.14 -1.83
N LYS A 16 17.08 -5.60 -3.08
CA LYS A 16 16.89 -4.70 -4.23
C LYS A 16 15.62 -3.84 -4.12
N ASP A 17 14.57 -4.37 -3.48
CA ASP A 17 13.28 -3.70 -3.37
C ASP A 17 13.20 -2.78 -2.13
N PHE A 18 13.97 -3.07 -1.06
CA PHE A 18 13.96 -2.28 0.17
C PHE A 18 15.17 -1.36 0.36
N LYS A 19 16.30 -1.59 -0.33
CA LYS A 19 17.54 -0.81 -0.14
C LYS A 19 17.34 0.70 -0.25
N GLY A 20 16.39 1.16 -1.07
CA GLY A 20 16.07 2.57 -1.23
C GLY A 20 15.64 3.25 0.09
N LEU A 21 14.92 2.51 0.94
CA LEU A 21 14.48 2.96 2.27
C LEU A 21 15.65 3.03 3.27
N PHE A 22 16.69 2.22 3.06
CA PHE A 22 17.83 2.09 3.96
C PHE A 22 19.06 2.92 3.52
N VAL A 23 18.98 3.63 2.38
CA VAL A 23 20.05 4.53 1.90
C VAL A 23 20.55 5.52 2.97
N PRO A 24 19.70 6.16 3.81
CA PRO A 24 20.15 7.10 4.83
C PRO A 24 20.99 6.48 5.94
N PHE A 25 20.98 5.15 6.08
CA PHE A 25 21.62 4.44 7.17
C PHE A 25 23.06 4.06 6.83
N GLU A 26 23.91 4.10 7.86
CA GLU A 26 25.25 3.53 7.85
C GLU A 26 25.20 2.04 8.20
N GLY A 27 24.42 1.67 9.21
CA GLY A 27 24.25 0.27 9.61
C GLY A 27 23.52 0.07 10.93
N CYS A 28 23.37 -1.21 11.29
CA CYS A 28 22.91 -1.68 12.60
C CYS A 28 24.04 -2.49 13.25
N PHE A 29 24.47 -2.04 14.43
CA PHE A 29 25.61 -2.58 15.17
C PHE A 29 25.12 -3.19 16.48
N ILE A 30 25.66 -4.35 16.83
CA ILE A 30 25.35 -5.01 18.10
C ILE A 30 26.26 -4.39 19.17
N VAL A 31 25.68 -3.86 20.22
CA VAL A 31 26.41 -3.37 21.40
C VAL A 31 26.53 -4.51 22.43
N ASP A 32 25.41 -5.19 22.70
CA ASP A 32 25.30 -6.38 23.54
C ASP A 32 24.12 -7.26 23.08
N ASP A 33 23.79 -8.33 23.80
CA ASP A 33 22.73 -9.28 23.41
C ASP A 33 21.32 -8.67 23.32
N HIS A 34 21.07 -7.52 23.93
CA HIS A 34 19.78 -6.83 23.97
C HIS A 34 19.82 -5.39 23.47
N THR A 35 21.00 -4.90 23.07
CA THR A 35 21.20 -3.52 22.60
C THR A 35 21.75 -3.48 21.18
N VAL A 36 21.09 -2.71 20.31
CA VAL A 36 21.60 -2.35 18.98
C VAL A 36 21.81 -0.84 18.88
N ASP A 37 22.84 -0.44 18.16
CA ASP A 37 23.07 0.94 17.72
C ASP A 37 22.75 1.05 16.22
N ILE A 38 21.81 1.91 15.87
CA ILE A 38 21.40 2.16 14.47
C ILE A 38 21.92 3.52 14.06
N LYS A 39 22.93 3.52 13.21
CA LYS A 39 23.64 4.74 12.80
C LYS A 39 23.17 5.22 11.44
N THR A 40 22.99 6.52 11.31
CA THR A 40 22.63 7.19 10.05
C THR A 40 23.79 8.00 9.50
N LYS A 41 23.94 8.08 8.18
CA LYS A 41 25.04 8.79 7.50
C LYS A 41 25.08 10.29 7.80
N LYS A 42 23.94 10.87 8.16
CA LYS A 42 23.74 12.28 8.56
C LYS A 42 22.52 12.34 9.48
N PRO A 43 22.29 13.45 10.21
CA PRO A 43 21.07 13.62 10.99
C PRO A 43 19.81 13.30 10.15
N TYR A 44 19.01 12.34 10.62
CA TYR A 44 17.85 11.83 9.88
C TYR A 44 16.63 11.73 10.81
N ALA A 45 15.77 12.75 10.74
CA ALA A 45 14.62 12.90 11.63
C ALA A 45 13.57 11.76 11.52
N LEU A 46 13.60 10.98 10.44
CA LEU A 46 12.68 9.85 10.24
C LEU A 46 13.25 8.52 10.75
N LEU A 47 14.38 8.52 11.48
CA LEU A 47 15.00 7.31 12.02
C LEU A 47 13.98 6.44 12.77
N ILE A 48 13.19 7.03 13.68
CA ILE A 48 12.20 6.30 14.47
C ILE A 48 11.06 5.76 13.60
N ASN A 49 10.58 6.52 12.61
CA ASN A 49 9.59 6.04 11.64
C ASN A 49 10.13 4.88 10.80
N MET A 50 11.43 4.88 10.49
CA MET A 50 12.05 3.81 9.73
C MET A 50 12.35 2.57 10.59
N ALA A 51 12.62 2.75 11.88
CA ALA A 51 12.80 1.63 12.80
C ALA A 51 11.56 0.74 12.88
N THR A 52 10.35 1.27 12.63
CA THR A 52 9.11 0.47 12.58
C THR A 52 9.04 -0.47 11.36
N TYR A 53 9.94 -0.33 10.39
CA TYR A 53 10.08 -1.24 9.24
C TYR A 53 11.08 -2.36 9.47
N ILE A 54 11.76 -2.38 10.62
CA ILE A 54 12.63 -3.50 11.01
C ILE A 54 11.74 -4.57 11.64
N PHE A 55 11.22 -5.48 10.82
CA PHE A 55 10.39 -6.61 11.26
C PHE A 55 11.29 -7.79 11.64
N PRO A 56 11.63 -8.02 12.94
CA PRO A 56 12.68 -8.94 13.31
C PRO A 56 12.36 -10.38 12.89
N MET A 57 13.31 -11.00 12.22
CA MET A 57 13.29 -12.40 11.78
C MET A 57 14.21 -13.21 12.68
N ASP A 58 13.82 -14.45 12.98
CA ASP A 58 14.66 -15.38 13.74
C ASP A 58 15.94 -15.72 12.95
N HIS A 59 17.06 -15.11 13.33
CA HIS A 59 18.31 -15.27 12.58
C HIS A 59 18.76 -16.72 12.57
N LYS A 60 18.50 -17.52 13.61
CA LYS A 60 18.94 -18.92 13.66
C LYS A 60 18.13 -19.76 12.69
N PHE A 61 16.82 -19.55 12.65
CA PHE A 61 15.91 -20.29 11.76
C PHE A 61 16.25 -20.05 10.28
N TYR A 62 16.56 -18.81 9.93
CA TYR A 62 16.87 -18.40 8.57
C TYR A 62 18.35 -18.49 8.20
N SER A 63 19.23 -18.88 9.13
CA SER A 63 20.66 -19.10 8.83
C SER A 63 20.92 -20.47 8.21
N GLY A 64 21.96 -20.54 7.37
CA GLY A 64 22.41 -21.77 6.73
C GLY A 64 21.71 -22.07 5.41
N LYS A 65 21.73 -23.33 5.01
CA LYS A 65 21.19 -23.79 3.72
C LYS A 65 19.91 -24.61 3.91
N ASP A 66 19.01 -24.53 2.94
CA ASP A 66 17.85 -25.40 2.83
C ASP A 66 18.21 -26.77 2.22
N GLU A 67 17.22 -27.63 2.06
CA GLU A 67 17.35 -28.98 1.49
C GLU A 67 17.87 -28.99 0.03
N THR A 68 17.73 -27.87 -0.68
CA THR A 68 18.22 -27.70 -2.06
C THR A 68 19.64 -27.11 -2.12
N GLY A 69 20.25 -26.85 -0.95
CA GLY A 69 21.58 -26.25 -0.81
C GLY A 69 21.59 -24.73 -0.99
N GLN A 70 20.43 -24.08 -1.08
CA GLN A 70 20.33 -22.62 -1.22
C GLN A 70 20.30 -21.94 0.15
N PRO A 71 20.80 -20.71 0.30
CA PRO A 71 20.69 -19.96 1.57
C PRO A 71 19.23 -19.79 1.99
N LYS A 72 18.91 -20.10 3.25
CA LYS A 72 17.54 -20.02 3.77
C LYS A 72 16.98 -18.59 3.79
N ASP A 73 17.86 -17.61 3.90
CA ASP A 73 17.56 -16.18 3.94
C ASP A 73 17.53 -15.51 2.55
N ALA A 74 17.80 -16.27 1.49
CA ALA A 74 17.91 -15.78 0.12
C ALA A 74 16.74 -14.89 -0.30
N ILE A 75 17.07 -13.74 -0.89
CA ILE A 75 16.09 -12.77 -1.41
C ILE A 75 15.81 -13.11 -2.88
N VAL A 76 14.83 -13.99 -3.10
CA VAL A 76 14.39 -14.41 -4.43
C VAL A 76 13.15 -13.61 -4.82
N LYS A 77 13.23 -12.83 -5.91
CA LYS A 77 12.13 -11.95 -6.34
C LYS A 77 10.94 -12.72 -6.92
N VAL A 78 11.23 -13.77 -7.68
CA VAL A 78 10.24 -14.62 -8.35
C VAL A 78 10.71 -16.06 -8.25
N GLY A 79 9.83 -16.95 -7.81
CA GLY A 79 10.14 -18.37 -7.61
C GLY A 79 10.12 -18.78 -6.14
N PRO A 80 10.30 -20.08 -5.86
CA PRO A 80 10.32 -20.59 -4.50
C PRO A 80 11.58 -20.15 -3.75
N SER A 81 11.44 -19.95 -2.45
CA SER A 81 12.56 -19.83 -1.52
C SER A 81 12.15 -20.42 -0.17
N PHE A 82 13.13 -20.79 0.65
CA PHE A 82 12.87 -21.24 2.02
C PHE A 82 12.04 -20.20 2.79
N ALA A 83 12.44 -18.93 2.73
CA ALA A 83 11.76 -17.84 3.41
C ALA A 83 10.35 -17.52 2.87
N LEU A 84 9.98 -17.98 1.66
CA LEU A 84 8.61 -17.85 1.14
C LEU A 84 7.67 -18.90 1.74
N LYS A 85 8.18 -20.10 2.07
CA LYS A 85 7.39 -21.26 2.51
C LYS A 85 7.44 -21.52 4.01
N ASN A 86 8.31 -20.80 4.73
CA ASN A 86 8.55 -21.02 6.15
C ASN A 86 8.54 -19.69 6.89
N GLU A 87 7.72 -19.60 7.92
CA GLU A 87 7.63 -18.42 8.78
C GLU A 87 8.22 -18.70 10.17
N SER A 88 9.14 -17.83 10.63
CA SER A 88 9.54 -17.74 12.03
C SER A 88 9.57 -16.27 12.45
N GLY A 89 8.67 -15.91 13.34
CA GLY A 89 8.50 -14.54 13.84
C GLY A 89 7.95 -14.54 15.26
N THR A 90 7.76 -13.34 15.83
CA THR A 90 7.40 -13.16 17.24
C THR A 90 5.95 -12.71 17.45
N GLY A 91 5.12 -12.81 16.41
CA GLY A 91 3.73 -12.35 16.41
C GLY A 91 2.78 -13.23 17.23
N PRO A 92 1.54 -12.76 17.46
CA PRO A 92 0.55 -13.48 18.27
C PRO A 92 -0.06 -14.71 17.60
N PHE A 93 0.23 -14.95 16.31
CA PHE A 93 -0.28 -16.09 15.56
C PHE A 93 0.83 -16.77 14.79
N LYS A 94 0.74 -18.10 14.69
CA LYS A 94 1.57 -18.95 13.85
C LYS A 94 0.77 -19.39 12.62
N VAL A 95 1.48 -19.58 11.51
CA VAL A 95 0.92 -20.18 10.30
C VAL A 95 0.85 -21.68 10.52
N THR A 96 -0.33 -22.29 10.34
CA THR A 96 -0.50 -23.74 10.50
C THR A 96 -0.86 -24.45 9.22
N HIS A 97 -1.38 -23.71 8.23
CA HIS A 97 -1.67 -24.25 6.93
C HIS A 97 -1.69 -23.14 5.88
N TRP A 98 -1.09 -23.41 4.73
CA TRP A 98 -1.17 -22.55 3.56
C TRP A 98 -1.43 -23.39 2.31
N GLU A 99 -2.57 -23.10 1.67
CA GLU A 99 -2.93 -23.61 0.35
C GLU A 99 -2.98 -22.42 -0.61
N GLN A 100 -2.04 -22.37 -1.55
CA GLN A 100 -1.87 -21.22 -2.43
C GLN A 100 -3.13 -20.94 -3.23
N GLY A 101 -3.66 -19.72 -3.10
CA GLY A 101 -4.86 -19.26 -3.82
C GLY A 101 -6.19 -19.69 -3.19
N ALA A 102 -6.18 -20.57 -2.18
CA ALA A 102 -7.39 -21.13 -1.59
C ALA A 102 -7.58 -20.75 -0.12
N LYS A 103 -6.56 -20.94 0.73
CA LYS A 103 -6.71 -20.76 2.17
C LYS A 103 -5.39 -20.52 2.88
N TYR A 104 -5.43 -19.67 3.91
CA TYR A 104 -4.32 -19.46 4.82
C TYR A 104 -4.84 -19.49 6.26
N ILE A 105 -4.34 -20.42 7.07
CA ILE A 105 -4.81 -20.66 8.43
C ILE A 105 -3.72 -20.24 9.42
N PHE A 106 -4.14 -19.45 10.39
CA PHE A 106 -3.33 -19.05 11.52
C PHE A 106 -3.97 -19.51 12.83
N GLU A 107 -3.14 -19.95 13.76
CA GLU A 107 -3.55 -20.28 15.14
C GLU A 107 -2.82 -19.38 16.12
N ARG A 108 -3.47 -19.05 17.24
CA ARG A 108 -2.86 -18.24 18.30
C ARG A 108 -1.61 -18.93 18.83
N PHE A 109 -0.53 -18.17 18.95
CA PHE A 109 0.71 -18.63 19.55
C PHE A 109 0.59 -18.57 21.08
N ALA A 110 0.50 -19.74 21.72
CA ALA A 110 0.32 -19.83 23.18
C ALA A 110 1.42 -19.10 23.97
N ASP A 111 2.66 -19.13 23.46
CA ASP A 111 3.81 -18.50 24.10
C ASP A 111 4.07 -17.07 23.63
N TYR A 112 3.08 -16.42 22.99
CA TYR A 112 3.20 -15.00 22.62
C TYR A 112 3.54 -14.15 23.83
N TRP A 113 4.55 -13.30 23.68
CA TRP A 113 5.21 -12.60 24.79
C TRP A 113 4.34 -11.50 25.41
N ASP A 114 3.53 -10.80 24.61
CA ASP A 114 2.63 -9.77 25.11
C ASP A 114 1.34 -10.40 25.65
N LYS A 115 1.38 -10.77 26.94
CA LYS A 115 0.24 -11.31 27.68
C LYS A 115 -0.84 -10.26 27.99
N LYS A 116 -0.59 -8.97 27.71
CA LYS A 116 -1.56 -7.88 27.93
C LYS A 116 -2.28 -7.48 26.64
N SER A 117 -1.86 -8.02 25.50
CA SER A 117 -2.47 -7.73 24.20
C SER A 117 -3.95 -8.10 24.21
N PRO A 118 -4.87 -7.18 23.88
CA PRO A 118 -6.29 -7.48 23.86
C PRO A 118 -6.65 -8.39 22.69
N GLY A 119 -7.59 -9.31 22.91
CA GLY A 119 -8.17 -10.15 21.85
C GLY A 119 -8.50 -11.56 22.34
N ASN A 120 -9.50 -12.16 21.72
CA ASN A 120 -10.05 -13.48 22.06
C ASN A 120 -10.11 -14.42 20.84
N VAL A 121 -9.40 -14.07 19.76
CA VAL A 121 -9.39 -14.86 18.52
C VAL A 121 -8.33 -15.95 18.62
N ASP A 122 -8.74 -17.22 18.55
CA ASP A 122 -7.82 -18.36 18.60
C ASP A 122 -7.37 -18.84 17.23
N LYS A 123 -8.18 -18.58 16.20
CA LYS A 123 -7.94 -19.03 14.83
C LYS A 123 -8.36 -17.97 13.83
N ILE A 124 -7.52 -17.74 12.83
CA ILE A 124 -7.82 -16.86 11.69
C ILE A 124 -7.77 -17.72 10.43
N ILE A 125 -8.83 -17.66 9.62
CA ILE A 125 -8.88 -18.31 8.31
C ILE A 125 -9.01 -17.20 7.27
N LEU A 126 -7.96 -16.98 6.49
CA LEU A 126 -8.00 -16.07 5.36
C LEU A 126 -8.40 -16.85 4.11
N THR A 127 -9.55 -16.50 3.56
CA THR A 127 -10.11 -17.09 2.33
C THR A 127 -10.09 -16.04 1.22
N PRO A 128 -9.29 -16.20 0.15
CA PRO A 128 -9.29 -15.27 -0.97
C PRO A 128 -10.62 -15.33 -1.74
N ILE A 129 -11.41 -14.26 -1.67
CA ILE A 129 -12.64 -14.09 -2.47
C ILE A 129 -12.48 -12.86 -3.36
N LYS A 130 -12.14 -13.09 -4.63
CA LYS A 130 -11.81 -12.02 -5.59
C LYS A 130 -13.03 -11.18 -5.95
N GLU A 131 -14.13 -11.82 -6.36
CA GLU A 131 -15.33 -11.14 -6.82
C GLU A 131 -16.03 -10.37 -5.69
N GLU A 132 -16.29 -9.07 -5.93
CA GLU A 132 -16.80 -8.15 -4.90
C GLU A 132 -18.16 -8.58 -4.37
N ALA A 133 -19.10 -8.95 -5.27
CA ALA A 133 -20.45 -9.36 -4.91
C ALA A 133 -20.46 -10.65 -4.07
N THR A 134 -19.63 -11.63 -4.43
CA THR A 134 -19.48 -12.89 -3.69
C THR A 134 -18.95 -12.64 -2.28
N ARG A 135 -17.97 -11.76 -2.13
CA ARG A 135 -17.40 -11.41 -0.84
C ARG A 135 -18.42 -10.73 0.08
N VAL A 136 -19.24 -9.81 -0.45
CA VAL A 136 -20.34 -9.19 0.32
C VAL A 136 -21.41 -10.21 0.68
N ALA A 137 -21.77 -11.12 -0.22
CA ALA A 137 -22.74 -12.17 0.06
C ALA A 137 -22.27 -13.07 1.20
N ALA A 138 -21.01 -13.50 1.20
CA ALA A 138 -20.40 -14.31 2.26
C ALA A 138 -20.42 -13.62 3.64
N LEU A 139 -20.23 -12.30 3.69
CA LEU A 139 -20.36 -11.54 4.94
C LEU A 139 -21.81 -11.56 5.45
N LEU A 140 -22.78 -11.32 4.56
CA LEU A 140 -24.19 -11.20 4.93
C LEU A 140 -24.84 -12.54 5.27
N SER A 141 -24.35 -13.65 4.70
CA SER A 141 -24.75 -15.01 5.09
C SER A 141 -24.14 -15.44 6.43
N GLY A 142 -23.03 -14.82 6.85
CA GLY A 142 -22.26 -15.22 8.02
C GLY A 142 -21.19 -16.29 7.71
N ASP A 143 -20.90 -16.55 6.43
CA ASP A 143 -19.82 -17.47 6.04
C ASP A 143 -18.44 -16.91 6.37
N VAL A 144 -18.31 -15.58 6.49
CA VAL A 144 -17.10 -14.89 6.96
C VAL A 144 -17.45 -13.78 7.95
N ASP A 145 -16.60 -13.59 8.96
CA ASP A 145 -16.79 -12.54 9.98
C ASP A 145 -16.31 -11.15 9.52
N PHE A 146 -15.42 -11.11 8.53
CA PHE A 146 -14.74 -9.91 8.09
C PHE A 146 -14.43 -9.95 6.60
N ILE A 147 -14.63 -8.80 5.93
CA ILE A 147 -14.21 -8.62 4.53
C ILE A 147 -13.43 -7.32 4.36
N SER A 148 -12.44 -7.35 3.48
CA SER A 148 -11.76 -6.16 2.98
C SER A 148 -11.20 -6.43 1.58
N PRO A 149 -11.34 -5.49 0.62
CA PRO A 149 -12.07 -4.23 0.72
C PRO A 149 -13.60 -4.44 0.60
N VAL A 150 -14.37 -3.50 1.14
CA VAL A 150 -15.82 -3.40 0.91
C VAL A 150 -16.08 -2.52 -0.31
N PRO A 151 -16.87 -2.96 -1.29
CA PRO A 151 -17.22 -2.14 -2.44
C PRO A 151 -18.18 -1.00 -2.06
N PRO A 152 -17.95 0.26 -2.52
CA PRO A 152 -18.79 1.42 -2.15
C PRO A 152 -20.28 1.25 -2.44
N GLN A 153 -20.65 0.49 -3.46
CA GLN A 153 -22.05 0.24 -3.81
C GLN A 153 -22.83 -0.53 -2.73
N ASP A 154 -22.17 -1.35 -1.92
CA ASP A 154 -22.82 -2.18 -0.90
C ASP A 154 -22.78 -1.56 0.51
N PHE A 155 -22.19 -0.36 0.67
CA PHE A 155 -22.06 0.29 1.98
C PHE A 155 -23.40 0.45 2.70
N GLN A 156 -24.45 0.85 1.98
CA GLN A 156 -25.78 1.02 2.56
C GLN A 156 -26.45 -0.31 2.90
N ARG A 157 -26.19 -1.35 2.10
CA ARG A 157 -26.72 -2.70 2.35
C ARG A 157 -26.11 -3.27 3.64
N ILE A 158 -24.79 -3.18 3.78
CA ILE A 158 -24.05 -3.62 4.98
C ILE A 158 -24.48 -2.82 6.21
N ARG A 159 -24.57 -1.48 6.11
CA ARG A 159 -25.01 -0.65 7.25
C ARG A 159 -26.42 -0.96 7.77
N LYS A 160 -27.31 -1.44 6.89
CA LYS A 160 -28.69 -1.79 7.25
C LYS A 160 -28.82 -3.20 7.82
N ASP A 161 -27.82 -4.06 7.60
CA ASP A 161 -27.84 -5.41 8.11
C ASP A 161 -27.52 -5.40 9.63
N PRO A 162 -28.41 -5.93 10.48
CA PRO A 162 -28.24 -5.84 11.93
C PRO A 162 -27.07 -6.67 12.48
N LYS A 163 -26.50 -7.60 11.69
CA LYS A 163 -25.39 -8.47 12.09
C LYS A 163 -24.03 -7.92 11.68
N THR A 164 -23.99 -6.86 10.87
CA THR A 164 -22.73 -6.33 10.33
C THR A 164 -22.50 -4.89 10.73
N LYS A 165 -21.23 -4.48 10.73
CA LYS A 165 -20.83 -3.10 10.99
C LYS A 165 -19.86 -2.65 9.91
N LEU A 166 -20.25 -1.62 9.17
CA LEU A 166 -19.32 -0.97 8.25
C LEU A 166 -18.34 -0.07 9.03
N VAL A 167 -17.05 -0.40 8.98
CA VAL A 167 -15.98 0.43 9.53
C VAL A 167 -15.22 1.10 8.38
N THR A 168 -15.09 2.43 8.45
CA THR A 168 -14.33 3.22 7.48
C THR A 168 -13.30 4.09 8.20
N PHE A 169 -12.08 4.14 7.68
CA PHE A 169 -11.04 5.06 8.13
C PHE A 169 -10.39 5.73 6.91
N SER A 170 -9.89 6.95 7.09
CA SER A 170 -9.14 7.62 6.04
C SER A 170 -7.77 6.96 5.91
N GLY A 171 -7.46 6.42 4.74
CA GLY A 171 -6.16 5.81 4.47
C GLY A 171 -5.10 6.85 4.10
N GLY A 172 -3.83 6.52 4.32
CA GLY A 172 -2.68 7.31 3.87
C GLY A 172 -2.41 7.29 2.36
N ARG A 173 -3.27 6.60 1.57
CA ARG A 173 -3.03 6.34 0.15
C ARG A 173 -3.50 7.49 -0.72
N ILE A 174 -2.63 7.95 -1.60
CA ILE A 174 -2.98 8.89 -2.67
C ILE A 174 -2.96 8.19 -4.03
N ILE A 175 -3.97 8.47 -4.86
CA ILE A 175 -4.01 8.03 -6.25
C ILE A 175 -3.48 9.17 -7.12
N THR A 176 -2.44 8.88 -7.90
CA THR A 176 -1.75 9.87 -8.73
C THR A 176 -1.60 9.36 -10.15
N ILE A 177 -1.65 10.28 -11.11
CA ILE A 177 -1.20 10.04 -12.48
C ILE A 177 0.22 10.57 -12.60
N GLN A 178 1.14 9.72 -13.02
CA GLN A 178 2.55 10.07 -13.20
C GLN A 178 2.81 10.40 -14.67
N LEU A 179 3.37 11.59 -14.94
CA LEU A 179 3.64 12.06 -16.30
C LEU A 179 5.11 11.81 -16.65
N ASN A 180 5.35 10.91 -17.60
CA ASN A 180 6.70 10.55 -18.01
C ASN A 180 7.28 11.57 -19.00
N GLN A 181 7.95 12.59 -18.47
CA GLN A 181 8.61 13.67 -19.24
C GLN A 181 9.77 13.19 -20.12
N LYS A 182 10.31 12.00 -19.87
CA LYS A 182 11.33 11.39 -20.73
C LYS A 182 10.72 10.70 -21.95
N ARG A 183 9.46 10.24 -21.84
CA ARG A 183 8.76 9.53 -22.92
C ARG A 183 8.00 10.47 -23.85
N LEU A 184 7.37 11.52 -23.33
CA LEU A 184 6.65 12.50 -24.13
C LEU A 184 7.18 13.91 -23.90
N PRO A 185 7.69 14.60 -24.95
CA PRO A 185 8.25 15.93 -24.82
C PRO A 185 7.22 16.98 -24.39
N GLU A 186 5.94 16.82 -24.72
CA GLU A 186 4.84 17.71 -24.34
C GLU A 186 4.72 17.82 -22.82
N PHE A 187 4.97 16.72 -22.10
CA PHE A 187 4.96 16.72 -20.63
C PHE A 187 6.12 17.50 -20.01
N LYS A 188 7.17 17.87 -20.77
CA LYS A 188 8.24 18.77 -20.26
C LYS A 188 7.74 20.19 -20.05
N ASP A 189 6.75 20.63 -20.82
CA ASP A 189 6.12 21.93 -20.62
C ASP A 189 5.25 21.90 -19.35
N VAL A 190 5.57 22.77 -18.39
CA VAL A 190 4.83 22.90 -17.13
C VAL A 190 3.36 23.28 -17.36
N ARG A 191 3.06 24.03 -18.43
CA ARG A 191 1.71 24.47 -18.78
C ARG A 191 0.83 23.28 -19.15
N VAL A 192 1.39 22.29 -19.86
CA VAL A 192 0.69 21.03 -20.19
C VAL A 192 0.38 20.24 -18.91
N ARG A 193 1.35 20.10 -18.01
CA ARG A 193 1.12 19.41 -16.72
C ARG A 193 0.07 20.11 -15.86
N GLN A 194 0.10 21.44 -15.84
CA GLN A 194 -0.92 22.25 -15.14
C GLN A 194 -2.29 22.14 -15.81
N ALA A 195 -2.36 22.10 -17.14
CA ALA A 195 -3.60 21.89 -17.87
C ALA A 195 -4.26 20.56 -17.51
N ILE A 196 -3.48 19.47 -17.45
CA ILE A 196 -3.95 18.14 -17.03
C ILE A 196 -4.54 18.19 -15.62
N VAL A 197 -3.85 18.83 -14.67
CA VAL A 197 -4.36 19.00 -13.29
C VAL A 197 -5.68 19.77 -13.27
N HIS A 198 -5.81 20.81 -14.09
CA HIS A 198 -7.01 21.63 -14.17
C HIS A 198 -8.16 20.94 -14.93
N ALA A 199 -7.87 20.02 -15.84
CA ALA A 199 -8.87 19.28 -16.61
C ALA A 199 -9.54 18.15 -15.83
N ILE A 200 -8.88 17.61 -14.79
CA ILE A 200 -9.41 16.46 -14.03
C ILE A 200 -10.29 16.93 -12.86
N ASN A 201 -11.56 16.51 -12.88
CA ASN A 201 -12.52 16.82 -11.82
C ASN A 201 -12.46 15.80 -10.68
N ASN A 202 -11.49 15.96 -9.78
CA ASN A 202 -11.32 15.10 -8.60
C ASN A 202 -12.58 15.03 -7.71
N VAL A 203 -13.29 16.15 -7.51
CA VAL A 203 -14.52 16.21 -6.71
C VAL A 203 -15.64 15.41 -7.38
N GLY A 204 -15.77 15.53 -8.70
CA GLY A 204 -16.72 14.77 -9.51
C GLY A 204 -16.47 13.26 -9.44
N ILE A 205 -15.21 12.83 -9.56
CA ILE A 205 -14.78 11.43 -9.40
C ILE A 205 -15.19 10.91 -8.02
N VAL A 206 -14.88 11.64 -6.95
CA VAL A 206 -15.23 11.26 -5.58
C VAL A 206 -16.74 11.12 -5.41
N LYS A 207 -17.52 12.09 -5.92
CA LYS A 207 -18.98 12.08 -5.77
C LYS A 207 -19.65 10.94 -6.55
N LYS A 208 -19.23 10.71 -7.80
CA LYS A 208 -19.94 9.83 -8.74
C LYS A 208 -19.41 8.41 -8.75
N ILE A 209 -18.10 8.25 -8.80
CA ILE A 209 -17.45 6.93 -8.91
C ILE A 209 -17.23 6.34 -7.52
N MET A 210 -16.69 7.14 -6.61
CA MET A 210 -16.42 6.70 -5.23
C MET A 210 -17.62 6.88 -4.30
N LYS A 211 -18.77 7.40 -4.76
CA LYS A 211 -19.98 7.59 -3.96
C LYS A 211 -19.74 8.33 -2.62
N GLY A 212 -18.78 9.26 -2.60
CA GLY A 212 -18.39 10.03 -1.42
C GLY A 212 -17.50 9.30 -0.41
N THR A 213 -16.98 8.11 -0.73
CA THR A 213 -16.16 7.28 0.18
C THR A 213 -14.65 7.50 0.03
N ALA A 214 -14.27 8.54 -0.72
CA ALA A 214 -12.89 8.98 -0.92
C ALA A 214 -12.77 10.48 -0.64
N THR A 215 -11.54 10.98 -0.51
CA THR A 215 -11.25 12.41 -0.36
C THR A 215 -10.62 12.94 -1.65
N ALA A 216 -11.12 14.08 -2.15
CA ALA A 216 -10.55 14.72 -3.33
C ALA A 216 -9.19 15.33 -2.97
N ALA A 217 -8.12 14.81 -3.58
CA ALA A 217 -6.77 15.26 -3.28
C ALA A 217 -6.47 16.63 -3.91
N GLY A 218 -5.97 17.56 -3.08
CA GLY A 218 -5.35 18.82 -3.52
C GLY A 218 -3.82 18.83 -3.36
N GLN A 219 -3.28 17.85 -2.64
CA GLN A 219 -1.86 17.71 -2.31
C GLN A 219 -1.49 16.22 -2.11
N GLN A 220 -0.21 15.93 -1.89
CA GLN A 220 0.32 14.57 -1.78
C GLN A 220 0.07 13.90 -0.41
N GLY A 221 -0.11 14.71 0.64
CA GLY A 221 -0.40 14.23 1.99
C GLY A 221 -1.89 14.38 2.35
N PRO A 222 -2.52 13.39 3.03
CA PRO A 222 -3.86 13.55 3.56
C PRO A 222 -3.85 14.42 4.83
N LYS A 223 -5.04 14.87 5.24
CA LYS A 223 -5.22 15.63 6.48
C LYS A 223 -4.71 14.82 7.69
N GLY A 224 -3.99 15.48 8.60
CA GLY A 224 -3.41 14.87 9.79
C GLY A 224 -1.94 14.46 9.64
N TYR A 225 -1.40 14.46 8.42
CA TYR A 225 0.03 14.21 8.19
C TYR A 225 0.83 15.51 8.39
N MET A 226 2.06 15.36 8.90
CA MET A 226 3.01 16.47 9.01
C MET A 226 3.27 17.07 7.62
N GLY A 227 3.21 18.41 7.53
CA GLY A 227 3.35 19.13 6.25
C GLY A 227 2.06 19.29 5.46
N TYR A 228 0.91 18.79 5.94
CA TYR A 228 -0.39 19.05 5.32
C TYR A 228 -0.74 20.55 5.35
N SER A 229 -1.14 21.10 4.21
CA SER A 229 -1.58 22.49 4.07
C SER A 229 -3.06 22.58 3.69
N PRO A 230 -3.94 23.18 4.53
CA PRO A 230 -5.35 23.38 4.20
C PRO A 230 -5.59 24.24 2.94
N ALA A 231 -4.61 25.08 2.55
CA ALA A 231 -4.71 25.94 1.39
C ALA A 231 -4.59 25.19 0.05
N LEU A 232 -4.03 23.96 0.05
CA LEU A 232 -3.87 23.15 -1.14
C LEU A 232 -5.12 22.30 -1.40
N VAL A 233 -6.02 22.84 -2.21
CA VAL A 233 -7.32 22.24 -2.56
C VAL A 233 -7.33 21.69 -4.00
N PRO A 234 -8.27 20.80 -4.36
CA PRO A 234 -8.47 20.36 -5.75
C PRO A 234 -8.69 21.54 -6.71
N ARG A 235 -8.11 21.45 -7.92
CA ARG A 235 -7.96 22.60 -8.84
C ARG A 235 -8.75 22.49 -10.15
N TYR A 236 -9.93 21.87 -10.18
CA TYR A 236 -10.66 21.67 -11.44
C TYR A 236 -11.12 23.00 -12.06
N ASP A 237 -10.66 23.31 -13.28
CA ASP A 237 -11.05 24.45 -14.11
C ASP A 237 -10.74 24.16 -15.59
N LEU A 238 -11.76 23.69 -16.32
CA LEU A 238 -11.60 23.31 -17.72
C LEU A 238 -11.25 24.49 -18.64
N LYS A 239 -11.75 25.70 -18.35
CA LYS A 239 -11.44 26.89 -19.16
C LYS A 239 -9.96 27.24 -19.04
N LYS A 240 -9.43 27.18 -17.82
CA LYS A 240 -8.01 27.40 -17.57
C LYS A 240 -7.14 26.32 -18.19
N ALA A 241 -7.56 25.05 -18.15
CA ALA A 241 -6.85 23.96 -18.84
C ALA A 241 -6.68 24.23 -20.34
N LYS A 242 -7.77 24.59 -21.03
CA LYS A 242 -7.74 24.94 -22.46
C LYS A 242 -6.85 26.14 -22.76
N SER A 243 -6.92 27.18 -21.92
CA SER A 243 -6.05 28.36 -22.05
C SER A 243 -4.56 28.01 -21.93
N LEU A 244 -4.20 27.12 -20.99
CA LEU A 244 -2.83 26.65 -20.81
C LEU A 244 -2.34 25.82 -22.00
N MET A 245 -3.18 24.92 -22.54
CA MET A 245 -2.86 24.15 -23.75
C MET A 245 -2.63 25.04 -24.96
N LYS A 246 -3.46 26.08 -25.15
CA LYS A 246 -3.27 27.08 -26.20
C LYS A 246 -1.94 27.83 -26.04
N LYS A 247 -1.62 28.29 -24.84
CA LYS A 247 -0.34 28.97 -24.55
C LYS A 247 0.87 28.07 -24.76
N ALA A 248 0.71 26.75 -24.60
CA ALA A 248 1.73 25.75 -24.90
C ALA A 248 1.85 25.43 -26.40
N GLY A 249 1.03 26.02 -27.27
CA GLY A 249 0.99 25.70 -28.70
C GLY A 249 0.29 24.38 -29.04
N LEU A 250 -0.44 23.80 -28.08
CA LEU A 250 -1.09 22.49 -28.17
C LEU A 250 -2.62 22.61 -28.09
N GLU A 251 -3.21 23.64 -28.73
CA GLU A 251 -4.66 23.89 -28.70
C GLU A 251 -5.48 22.71 -29.25
N LYS A 252 -4.93 21.95 -30.20
CA LYS A 252 -5.54 20.73 -30.77
C LYS A 252 -5.28 19.47 -29.92
N GLY A 253 -4.57 19.57 -28.81
CA GLY A 253 -4.17 18.43 -27.99
C GLY A 253 -3.05 17.60 -28.62
N PHE A 254 -2.84 16.42 -28.06
CA PHE A 254 -1.91 15.40 -28.52
C PHE A 254 -2.37 14.03 -27.99
N GLU A 255 -1.87 12.96 -28.58
CA GLU A 255 -2.17 11.60 -28.13
C GLU A 255 -1.13 11.11 -27.12
N CYS A 256 -1.60 10.36 -26.11
CA CYS A 256 -0.73 9.67 -25.18
C CYS A 256 -1.37 8.37 -24.69
N THR A 257 -0.54 7.41 -24.30
CA THR A 257 -1.01 6.21 -23.62
C THR A 257 -1.05 6.43 -22.11
N MET A 258 -2.10 5.90 -21.47
CA MET A 258 -2.23 5.86 -20.02
C MET A 258 -2.22 4.42 -19.56
N ILE A 259 -1.39 4.11 -18.58
CA ILE A 259 -1.38 2.81 -17.91
C ILE A 259 -2.14 2.97 -16.59
N ALA A 260 -3.16 2.16 -16.40
CA ALA A 260 -3.90 2.07 -15.15
C ALA A 260 -3.94 0.61 -14.67
N PRO A 261 -3.95 0.37 -13.35
CA PRO A 261 -4.23 -0.96 -12.85
C PRO A 261 -5.68 -1.35 -13.09
N ASN A 262 -5.93 -2.66 -13.07
CA ASN A 262 -7.26 -3.25 -13.05
C ASN A 262 -7.38 -4.08 -11.77
N ASN A 263 -8.30 -3.72 -10.89
CA ASN A 263 -8.58 -4.39 -9.61
C ASN A 263 -7.42 -4.35 -8.59
N ARG A 264 -6.55 -3.33 -8.66
CA ARG A 264 -5.55 -3.05 -7.61
C ARG A 264 -6.11 -2.10 -6.56
N TYR A 265 -6.87 -1.10 -6.98
CA TYR A 265 -7.54 -0.15 -6.10
C TYR A 265 -9.05 -0.12 -6.41
N VAL A 266 -9.84 0.22 -5.40
CA VAL A 266 -11.30 0.32 -5.54
C VAL A 266 -11.65 1.27 -6.69
N ASN A 267 -12.37 0.74 -7.69
CA ASN A 267 -12.79 1.44 -8.91
C ASN A 267 -11.65 2.05 -9.77
N ASP A 268 -10.42 1.53 -9.71
CA ASP A 268 -9.28 2.07 -10.46
C ASP A 268 -9.52 2.17 -11.98
N GLU A 269 -10.08 1.14 -12.60
CA GLU A 269 -10.45 1.13 -14.01
C GLU A 269 -11.48 2.23 -14.36
N LYS A 270 -12.58 2.32 -13.61
CA LYS A 270 -13.61 3.35 -13.82
C LYS A 270 -13.07 4.78 -13.64
N ILE A 271 -12.15 4.96 -12.68
CA ILE A 271 -11.47 6.25 -12.48
C ILE A 271 -10.60 6.57 -13.70
N ALA A 272 -9.87 5.60 -14.23
CA ALA A 272 -9.04 5.77 -15.42
C ALA A 272 -9.88 6.15 -16.64
N GLU A 273 -10.97 5.44 -16.92
CA GLU A 273 -11.91 5.76 -18.01
C GLU A 273 -12.47 7.19 -17.88
N ALA A 274 -12.88 7.58 -16.66
CA ALA A 274 -13.39 8.92 -16.41
C ALA A 274 -12.33 10.00 -16.63
N VAL A 275 -11.07 9.75 -16.25
CA VAL A 275 -9.96 10.66 -16.51
C VAL A 275 -9.74 10.81 -18.01
N VAL A 276 -9.75 9.72 -18.79
CA VAL A 276 -9.62 9.79 -20.26
C VAL A 276 -10.72 10.66 -20.87
N ALA A 277 -11.97 10.45 -20.45
CA ALA A 277 -13.10 11.24 -20.90
C ALA A 277 -13.06 12.72 -20.44
N MET A 278 -12.36 13.04 -19.35
CA MET A 278 -12.15 14.42 -18.91
C MET A 278 -11.03 15.11 -19.70
N LEU A 279 -9.96 14.39 -20.02
CA LEU A 279 -8.82 14.91 -20.78
C LEU A 279 -9.11 15.12 -22.26
N SER A 280 -10.12 14.45 -22.82
CA SER A 280 -10.54 14.62 -24.22
C SER A 280 -11.37 15.88 -24.49
N LYS A 281 -11.72 16.66 -23.46
CA LYS A 281 -12.61 17.84 -23.56
C LYS A 281 -11.88 19.14 -23.77
#